data_AF-A0A524HKV2-F1
#
_entry.id   AF-A0A524HKV2-F1
#
_cell.length_a   1.000
_cell.length_b   1.000
_cell.length_c   1.000
_cell.angle_alpha   90.00
_cell.angle_beta   90.00
_cell.angle_gamma   90.00
#
_symmetry.space_group_name_H-M   'P 1'
#
loop_
_entity.id
_entity.type
_entity.pdbx_description
1 polymer ?
#
loop_
_entity_poly.entity_id
_entity_poly.type
_entity_poly.pdbx_seq_one_letter_code
_entity_poly.pdbx_strand_id
1 'polypeptide(L)'
;MKIRNILLICLFVFLLAACNLPGSDSESELIPSETIQPDLEIPTATEGQPVVLPSATPNILTVPPTDPDRIAFDFVDLVCSAEWSNNANYLSCPGNLEDIDNGYVGTADHTVLEGMISVEAPLVIGLPGKGGGGGVGVGLFGHYPPLLVYPGDMFRATIACQGDAACELEFSLEYFDAWGKFQDTSWSWKHQSGDGPQEIAGDLSALAGQTVDFTLVLRAQEELSNQWGVWIQPRIERDPGAQPLPTQEIQPTSQPDDGDSTPGVISGMVAMESAPPYLTDLGTGNSSPVAVVFFNQDDGTYWWIHTSLTGHPYYQMTVPPGNYQVVAYAHGVDIVPYVSAGYTGQNPSCGKNLKTVVVPSNGKVENIVIADWNWTCGGTAYRPAKPGGVPLP
;
A
#
# COMPACT_ATOMS: atom_id res chain seq x y z
N MET A 1 -4.40 41.12 47.96
CA MET A 1 -4.97 42.41 47.46
C MET A 1 -6.43 42.15 47.06
N LYS A 2 -7.32 43.13 47.28
CA LYS A 2 -8.80 43.19 47.02
C LYS A 2 -9.41 42.13 46.02
N ILE A 3 -10.44 41.35 46.38
CA ILE A 3 -11.93 41.60 46.24
C ILE A 3 -12.36 41.74 44.76
N ARG A 4 -13.39 41.05 44.17
CA ARG A 4 -14.68 40.41 44.59
C ARG A 4 -14.90 39.12 43.73
N ASN A 5 -15.72 38.08 43.98
CA ASN A 5 -16.95 37.75 44.74
C ASN A 5 -18.33 38.11 44.07
N ILE A 6 -19.35 37.25 44.29
CA ILE A 6 -20.77 37.23 43.79
C ILE A 6 -20.91 36.73 42.32
N LEU A 7 -21.61 35.66 41.90
CA LEU A 7 -22.91 35.00 42.24
C LEU A 7 -24.15 35.61 41.53
N LEU A 8 -24.83 34.86 40.65
CA LEU A 8 -26.25 35.06 40.34
C LEU A 8 -26.93 33.77 39.82
N ILE A 9 -28.26 33.66 40.00
CA ILE A 9 -29.11 32.51 39.68
C ILE A 9 -30.39 33.01 38.98
N CYS A 10 -30.80 32.34 37.89
CA CYS A 10 -32.15 32.21 37.30
C CYS A 10 -32.00 31.13 36.22
N LEU A 11 -32.72 29.99 36.15
CA LEU A 11 -34.10 29.64 36.50
C LEU A 11 -35.16 30.40 35.70
N PHE A 12 -35.66 29.76 34.64
CA PHE A 12 -37.02 29.96 34.13
C PHE A 12 -37.57 28.63 33.58
N VAL A 13 -38.89 28.43 33.67
CA VAL A 13 -39.55 27.12 33.56
C VAL A 13 -40.93 27.30 32.91
N PHE A 14 -41.38 26.28 32.17
CA PHE A 14 -42.70 26.10 31.51
C PHE A 14 -43.11 27.12 30.44
N LEU A 15 -43.47 26.60 29.26
CA LEU A 15 -44.89 26.50 28.90
C LEU A 15 -45.14 25.40 27.86
N LEU A 16 -46.20 24.61 28.08
CA LEU A 16 -46.77 23.67 27.11
C LEU A 16 -47.87 24.37 26.32
N ALA A 17 -47.96 24.10 25.02
CA ALA A 17 -49.13 24.38 24.21
C ALA A 17 -49.35 23.23 23.22
N ALA A 18 -50.38 22.42 23.45
CA ALA A 18 -50.82 21.38 22.54
C ALA A 18 -52.14 21.80 21.87
N CYS A 19 -52.24 21.59 20.56
CA CYS A 19 -53.49 21.69 19.79
C CYS A 19 -53.71 20.41 18.98
N ASN A 20 -54.97 20.11 18.67
CA ASN A 20 -55.43 18.81 18.17
C ASN A 20 -56.11 18.91 16.79
N LEU A 21 -55.87 17.93 15.92
CA LEU A 21 -56.75 17.46 14.82
C LEU A 21 -57.10 18.50 13.72
N PRO A 22 -57.78 18.10 12.61
CA PRO A 22 -57.79 16.83 11.84
C PRO A 22 -56.93 17.02 10.54
N GLY A 23 -56.90 16.18 9.50
CA GLY A 23 -57.63 14.94 9.17
C GLY A 23 -58.48 15.04 7.90
N SER A 24 -57.84 15.09 6.71
CA SER A 24 -58.40 15.04 5.34
C SER A 24 -57.24 15.20 4.33
N ASP A 25 -57.19 14.63 3.13
CA ASP A 25 -57.91 13.50 2.51
C ASP A 25 -57.03 12.88 1.41
N SER A 26 -57.31 11.65 0.98
CA SER A 26 -56.55 10.96 -0.08
C SER A 26 -57.17 11.19 -1.46
N GLU A 27 -56.82 12.30 -2.12
CA GLU A 27 -57.37 12.64 -3.43
C GLU A 27 -56.63 11.92 -4.56
N SER A 28 -57.21 10.81 -5.02
CA SER A 28 -56.72 10.03 -6.16
C SER A 28 -57.21 10.66 -7.46
N GLU A 29 -56.32 11.33 -8.20
CA GLU A 29 -56.68 12.05 -9.43
C GLU A 29 -57.17 11.08 -10.53
N LEU A 30 -58.42 11.25 -10.96
CA LEU A 30 -59.09 10.40 -11.94
C LEU A 30 -58.88 10.93 -13.36
N ILE A 31 -58.06 10.22 -14.15
CA ILE A 31 -57.91 10.49 -15.58
C ILE A 31 -59.26 10.23 -16.29
N PRO A 32 -59.79 11.16 -17.12
CA PRO A 32 -61.04 10.95 -17.83
C PRO A 32 -60.97 9.80 -18.84
N SER A 33 -61.98 8.92 -18.86
CA SER A 33 -62.14 7.94 -19.93
C SER A 33 -62.75 8.60 -21.17
N GLU A 34 -61.93 8.89 -22.18
CA GLU A 34 -62.44 9.38 -23.47
C GLU A 34 -63.10 8.26 -24.30
N THR A 35 -64.04 8.63 -25.17
CA THR A 35 -64.98 7.71 -25.81
C THR A 35 -64.43 7.11 -27.09
N ILE A 36 -64.51 5.78 -27.23
CA ILE A 36 -64.18 5.07 -28.47
C ILE A 36 -65.19 5.44 -29.56
N GLN A 37 -64.69 5.94 -30.69
CA GLN A 37 -65.38 5.87 -31.99
C GLN A 37 -64.49 5.13 -33.01
N PRO A 38 -65.09 4.42 -33.98
CA PRO A 38 -64.36 3.49 -34.83
C PRO A 38 -63.86 4.12 -36.15
N ASP A 39 -63.05 3.31 -36.82
CA ASP A 39 -62.78 3.34 -38.27
C ASP A 39 -61.85 4.44 -38.80
N LEU A 40 -60.58 4.06 -38.93
CA LEU A 40 -59.63 4.67 -39.87
C LEU A 40 -58.77 3.52 -40.44
N GLU A 41 -58.72 3.44 -41.76
CA GLU A 41 -58.31 2.23 -42.48
C GLU A 41 -56.85 1.84 -42.21
N ILE A 42 -56.58 0.54 -42.05
CA ILE A 42 -55.21 0.02 -41.93
C ILE A 42 -54.54 0.15 -43.32
N PRO A 43 -53.48 0.97 -43.48
CA PRO A 43 -52.75 1.01 -44.73
C PRO A 43 -52.03 -0.33 -44.95
N THR A 44 -52.24 -0.94 -46.12
CA THR A 44 -51.59 -2.20 -46.52
C THR A 44 -50.08 -2.12 -46.29
N ALA A 45 -49.55 -3.07 -45.52
CA ALA A 45 -48.12 -3.16 -45.27
C ALA A 45 -47.36 -3.50 -46.56
N THR A 46 -46.80 -2.49 -47.22
CA THR A 46 -45.75 -2.65 -48.22
C THR A 46 -44.58 -3.39 -47.56
N GLU A 47 -44.08 -4.44 -48.21
CA GLU A 47 -42.91 -5.18 -47.77
C GLU A 47 -41.66 -4.29 -47.84
N GLY A 48 -41.39 -3.58 -46.74
CA GLY A 48 -40.21 -2.75 -46.59
C GLY A 48 -38.95 -3.62 -46.61
N GLN A 49 -37.99 -3.26 -47.45
CA GLN A 49 -36.67 -3.90 -47.45
C GLN A 49 -36.09 -3.87 -46.03
N PRO A 50 -35.40 -4.94 -45.57
CA PRO A 50 -34.87 -5.00 -44.23
C PRO A 50 -33.96 -3.80 -43.98
N VAL A 51 -34.31 -2.99 -42.98
CA VAL A 51 -33.49 -1.85 -42.54
C VAL A 51 -32.20 -2.44 -41.99
N VAL A 52 -31.14 -2.40 -42.80
CA VAL A 52 -29.79 -2.74 -42.36
C VAL A 52 -29.39 -1.65 -41.36
N LEU A 53 -29.58 -1.95 -40.07
CA LEU A 53 -29.05 -1.14 -38.99
C LEU A 53 -27.55 -0.98 -39.24
N PRO A 54 -26.99 0.25 -39.20
CA PRO A 54 -25.56 0.42 -39.40
C PRO A 54 -24.84 -0.39 -38.34
N SER A 55 -24.11 -1.42 -38.76
CA SER A 55 -23.30 -2.24 -37.87
C SER A 55 -22.23 -1.33 -37.26
N ALA A 56 -22.42 -0.93 -36.00
CA ALA A 56 -21.40 -0.22 -35.27
C ALA A 56 -20.14 -1.08 -35.26
N THR A 57 -19.05 -0.58 -35.84
CA THR A 57 -17.74 -1.20 -35.66
C THR A 57 -17.46 -1.22 -34.17
N PRO A 58 -17.20 -2.38 -33.55
CA PRO A 58 -16.95 -2.41 -32.12
C PRO A 58 -15.69 -1.59 -31.82
N ASN A 59 -15.81 -0.66 -30.88
CA ASN A 59 -14.75 0.28 -30.53
C ASN A 59 -13.74 -0.48 -29.64
N ILE A 60 -12.73 -1.11 -30.24
CA ILE A 60 -11.81 -2.03 -29.55
C ILE A 60 -10.41 -1.43 -29.45
N LEU A 61 -9.89 -1.30 -28.23
CA LEU A 61 -8.47 -1.03 -27.99
C LEU A 61 -7.66 -2.29 -28.26
N THR A 62 -6.91 -2.30 -29.36
CA THR A 62 -5.98 -3.39 -29.69
C THR A 62 -4.64 -3.15 -28.99
N VAL A 63 -4.46 -3.73 -27.81
CA VAL A 63 -3.19 -3.68 -27.08
C VAL A 63 -2.17 -4.58 -27.77
N PRO A 64 -0.93 -4.11 -28.07
CA PRO A 64 0.09 -4.96 -28.67
C PRO A 64 0.52 -6.09 -27.72
N PRO A 65 0.86 -7.29 -28.23
CA PRO A 65 1.42 -8.35 -27.40
C PRO A 65 2.80 -7.94 -26.89
N THR A 66 2.99 -7.99 -25.57
CA THR A 66 4.29 -7.76 -24.93
C THR A 66 5.15 -9.03 -25.06
N ASP A 67 6.44 -8.83 -25.34
CA ASP A 67 7.44 -9.89 -25.39
C ASP A 67 7.82 -10.35 -23.96
N PRO A 68 7.51 -11.58 -23.55
CA PRO A 68 7.67 -12.02 -22.15
C PRO A 68 9.14 -12.05 -21.71
N ASP A 69 10.09 -12.28 -22.62
CA ASP A 69 11.53 -12.24 -22.31
C ASP A 69 12.01 -10.83 -21.89
N ARG A 70 11.15 -9.80 -22.06
CA ARG A 70 11.40 -8.40 -21.71
C ARG A 70 10.68 -7.95 -20.45
N ILE A 71 9.86 -8.78 -19.82
CA ILE A 71 9.11 -8.42 -18.60
C ILE A 71 9.97 -8.74 -17.37
N ALA A 72 10.45 -7.71 -16.68
CA ALA A 72 11.19 -7.86 -15.43
C ALA A 72 10.28 -7.86 -14.19
N PHE A 73 9.09 -7.26 -14.32
CA PHE A 73 8.09 -7.18 -13.27
C PHE A 73 6.72 -7.01 -13.93
N ASP A 74 5.73 -7.81 -13.54
CA ASP A 74 4.34 -7.67 -13.98
C ASP A 74 3.47 -7.39 -12.74
N PHE A 75 2.78 -6.25 -12.75
CA PHE A 75 1.95 -5.84 -11.62
C PHE A 75 0.57 -6.51 -11.64
N VAL A 76 0.16 -7.13 -12.75
CA VAL A 76 -1.09 -7.92 -12.85
C VAL A 76 -0.88 -9.27 -12.16
N ASP A 77 0.23 -9.98 -12.48
CA ASP A 77 0.58 -11.26 -11.84
C ASP A 77 0.86 -11.11 -10.34
N LEU A 78 1.46 -9.98 -9.93
CA LEU A 78 1.82 -9.69 -8.55
C LEU A 78 0.74 -8.92 -7.76
N VAL A 79 -0.43 -8.65 -8.34
CA VAL A 79 -1.46 -7.76 -7.76
C VAL A 79 -1.84 -8.12 -6.32
N CYS A 80 -2.01 -9.41 -6.01
CA CYS A 80 -2.35 -9.89 -4.66
C CYS A 80 -1.14 -10.41 -3.88
N SER A 81 0.08 -10.19 -4.40
CA SER A 81 1.32 -10.22 -3.61
C SER A 81 1.68 -8.84 -3.06
N ALA A 82 0.97 -7.79 -3.47
CA ALA A 82 1.11 -6.43 -2.97
C ALA A 82 0.21 -6.14 -1.75
N GLU A 83 0.68 -5.31 -0.84
CA GLU A 83 -0.10 -4.83 0.30
C GLU A 83 -0.88 -3.57 -0.09
N TRP A 84 -2.22 -3.67 -0.10
CA TRP A 84 -3.09 -2.58 -0.50
C TRP A 84 -3.61 -1.79 0.70
N SER A 85 -3.60 -0.47 0.60
CA SER A 85 -4.22 0.43 1.57
C SER A 85 -4.87 1.64 0.90
N ASN A 86 -5.66 2.38 1.67
CA ASN A 86 -6.11 3.73 1.32
C ASN A 86 -5.40 4.83 2.15
N ASN A 87 -4.26 4.51 2.77
CA ASN A 87 -3.57 5.33 3.79
C ASN A 87 -4.35 5.54 5.12
N ALA A 88 -5.46 4.84 5.35
CA ALA A 88 -6.14 4.76 6.64
C ALA A 88 -6.45 3.31 7.08
N ASN A 89 -6.87 2.46 6.15
CA ASN A 89 -7.15 1.03 6.31
C ASN A 89 -6.39 0.23 5.25
N TYR A 90 -6.08 -1.04 5.55
CA TYR A 90 -5.65 -2.03 4.56
C TYR A 90 -6.86 -2.64 3.84
N LEU A 91 -6.68 -3.03 2.58
CA LEU A 91 -7.68 -3.66 1.73
C LEU A 91 -7.31 -5.12 1.43
N SER A 92 -8.31 -5.95 1.15
CA SER A 92 -8.10 -7.30 0.61
C SER A 92 -7.81 -7.26 -0.89
N CYS A 93 -7.05 -8.25 -1.37
CA CYS A 93 -6.91 -8.54 -2.80
C CYS A 93 -7.33 -9.99 -3.08
N PRO A 94 -8.29 -10.22 -4.00
CA PRO A 94 -9.17 -9.22 -4.60
C PRO A 94 -10.04 -8.54 -3.53
N GLY A 95 -10.47 -7.31 -3.81
CA GLY A 95 -11.38 -6.56 -2.95
C GLY A 95 -12.79 -7.14 -2.96
N ASN A 96 -13.62 -6.70 -2.00
CA ASN A 96 -15.04 -7.05 -1.96
C ASN A 96 -15.88 -5.96 -2.66
N LEU A 97 -16.63 -6.33 -3.70
CA LEU A 97 -17.56 -5.42 -4.38
C LEU A 97 -18.75 -4.98 -3.51
N GLU A 98 -18.99 -5.64 -2.37
CA GLU A 98 -19.98 -5.23 -1.36
C GLU A 98 -19.42 -4.26 -0.30
N ASP A 99 -18.09 -4.04 -0.24
CA ASP A 99 -17.41 -3.12 0.71
C ASP A 99 -16.38 -2.26 -0.03
N ILE A 100 -16.89 -1.37 -0.89
CA ILE A 100 -16.08 -0.48 -1.74
C ILE A 100 -15.84 0.92 -1.14
N ASP A 101 -16.33 1.20 0.07
CA ASP A 101 -16.18 2.52 0.71
C ASP A 101 -14.72 2.80 1.10
N ASN A 102 -13.99 1.74 1.47
CA ASN A 102 -12.55 1.77 1.68
C ASN A 102 -11.73 1.81 0.37
N GLY A 103 -12.38 1.67 -0.79
CA GLY A 103 -11.74 1.44 -2.09
C GLY A 103 -11.83 -0.03 -2.51
N TYR A 104 -11.24 -0.37 -3.66
CA TYR A 104 -11.25 -1.72 -4.22
C TYR A 104 -10.01 -1.94 -5.10
N VAL A 105 -9.53 -3.18 -5.16
CA VAL A 105 -8.59 -3.63 -6.19
C VAL A 105 -8.95 -5.02 -6.71
N GLY A 106 -8.69 -5.27 -7.99
CA GLY A 106 -8.72 -6.61 -8.57
C GLY A 106 -8.09 -6.62 -9.96
N THR A 107 -8.09 -7.78 -10.60
CA THR A 107 -7.63 -7.94 -12.00
C THR A 107 -8.72 -8.52 -12.88
N ALA A 108 -8.58 -8.27 -14.18
CA ALA A 108 -9.36 -8.92 -15.22
C ALA A 108 -8.49 -9.11 -16.47
N ASP A 109 -8.99 -9.90 -17.42
CA ASP A 109 -8.48 -10.08 -18.77
C ASP A 109 -9.25 -9.24 -19.81
N HIS A 110 -10.39 -8.66 -19.43
CA HIS A 110 -11.21 -7.80 -20.27
C HIS A 110 -11.93 -6.71 -19.45
N THR A 111 -12.26 -5.57 -20.08
CA THR A 111 -13.20 -4.58 -19.53
C THR A 111 -13.75 -3.65 -20.63
N VAL A 112 -14.76 -2.86 -20.29
CA VAL A 112 -15.16 -1.67 -21.04
C VAL A 112 -14.59 -0.43 -20.34
N LEU A 113 -14.03 0.48 -21.14
CA LEU A 113 -13.46 1.77 -20.76
C LEU A 113 -14.39 2.90 -21.18
N GLU A 114 -14.01 4.13 -20.85
CA GLU A 114 -14.61 5.38 -21.34
C GLU A 114 -14.91 5.38 -22.85
N GLY A 115 -16.01 6.04 -23.26
CA GLY A 115 -16.41 6.07 -24.68
C GLY A 115 -16.84 4.70 -25.23
N MET A 116 -17.21 3.77 -24.33
CA MET A 116 -17.57 2.38 -24.62
C MET A 116 -16.46 1.60 -25.36
N ILE A 117 -15.19 1.91 -25.09
CA ILE A 117 -14.05 1.20 -25.68
C ILE A 117 -13.86 -0.15 -24.97
N SER A 118 -13.99 -1.26 -25.70
CA SER A 118 -13.69 -2.59 -25.17
C SER A 118 -12.19 -2.88 -25.24
N VAL A 119 -11.62 -3.53 -24.22
CA VAL A 119 -10.23 -4.00 -24.21
C VAL A 119 -10.17 -5.45 -23.73
N GLU A 120 -9.31 -6.23 -24.39
CA GLU A 120 -9.03 -7.65 -24.11
C GLU A 120 -7.52 -7.77 -23.82
N ALA A 121 -7.12 -7.52 -22.58
CA ALA A 121 -5.73 -7.55 -22.11
C ALA A 121 -5.66 -7.70 -20.58
N PRO A 122 -4.61 -8.32 -20.01
CA PRO A 122 -4.38 -8.36 -18.57
C PRO A 122 -4.32 -6.94 -17.98
N LEU A 123 -5.13 -6.68 -16.95
CA LEU A 123 -5.29 -5.34 -16.38
C LEU A 123 -5.61 -5.38 -14.88
N VAL A 124 -5.21 -4.32 -14.17
CA VAL A 124 -5.56 -4.03 -12.78
C VAL A 124 -6.69 -2.99 -12.77
N ILE A 125 -7.76 -3.27 -12.04
CA ILE A 125 -8.88 -2.36 -11.80
C ILE A 125 -8.75 -1.83 -10.37
N GLY A 126 -8.75 -0.51 -10.20
CA GLY A 126 -8.66 0.16 -8.91
C GLY A 126 -9.81 1.13 -8.66
N LEU A 127 -10.24 1.20 -7.40
CA LEU A 127 -11.11 2.26 -6.90
C LEU A 127 -10.45 2.91 -5.67
N PRO A 128 -10.19 4.22 -5.68
CA PRO A 128 -9.74 4.96 -4.50
C PRO A 128 -10.75 4.88 -3.36
N GLY A 129 -10.27 4.85 -2.12
CA GLY A 129 -11.13 5.01 -0.95
C GLY A 129 -11.86 6.35 -0.98
N LYS A 130 -13.09 6.38 -0.44
CA LYS A 130 -13.91 7.61 -0.36
C LYS A 130 -13.42 8.57 0.73
N GLY A 131 -12.57 8.08 1.62
CA GLY A 131 -12.05 8.80 2.77
C GLY A 131 -13.06 9.02 3.91
N GLY A 132 -12.53 9.39 5.06
CA GLY A 132 -13.26 10.07 6.12
C GLY A 132 -13.17 11.59 5.96
N GLY A 133 -14.09 12.31 6.60
CA GLY A 133 -14.15 13.77 6.51
C GLY A 133 -12.83 14.43 6.95
N GLY A 134 -12.20 15.19 6.03
CA GLY A 134 -10.93 15.87 6.25
C GLY A 134 -9.76 15.39 5.37
N GLY A 135 -10.02 14.73 4.23
CA GLY A 135 -8.98 14.35 3.26
C GLY A 135 -8.12 13.14 3.67
N VAL A 136 -8.63 12.31 4.59
CA VAL A 136 -7.93 11.10 5.06
C VAL A 136 -8.60 9.88 4.44
N GLY A 137 -7.85 9.06 3.67
CA GLY A 137 -8.38 7.86 3.02
C GLY A 137 -8.75 8.01 1.53
N VAL A 138 -8.41 9.15 0.90
CA VAL A 138 -8.78 9.51 -0.49
C VAL A 138 -7.78 8.99 -1.53
N GLY A 139 -7.53 7.67 -1.53
CA GLY A 139 -6.59 7.05 -2.45
C GLY A 139 -6.65 5.52 -2.42
N LEU A 140 -5.88 4.90 -3.31
CA LEU A 140 -5.56 3.47 -3.33
C LEU A 140 -4.05 3.34 -3.58
N PHE A 141 -3.36 2.61 -2.71
CA PHE A 141 -1.90 2.45 -2.72
C PHE A 141 -1.60 0.96 -2.60
N GLY A 142 -1.00 0.35 -3.62
CA GLY A 142 -0.58 -1.06 -3.61
C GLY A 142 0.94 -1.15 -3.55
N HIS A 143 1.49 -1.57 -2.41
CA HIS A 143 2.92 -1.73 -2.14
C HIS A 143 3.39 -3.11 -2.60
N TYR A 144 4.16 -3.19 -3.68
CA TYR A 144 4.59 -4.44 -4.31
C TYR A 144 5.91 -4.97 -3.72
N PRO A 145 6.20 -6.28 -3.86
CA PRO A 145 7.47 -6.87 -3.44
C PRO A 145 8.71 -6.22 -4.08
N PRO A 146 9.88 -6.25 -3.39
CA PRO A 146 11.11 -5.60 -3.84
C PRO A 146 11.61 -6.05 -5.23
N LEU A 147 12.00 -5.08 -6.05
CA LEU A 147 12.70 -5.29 -7.33
C LEU A 147 14.07 -4.61 -7.33
N LEU A 148 15.10 -5.34 -7.76
CA LEU A 148 16.39 -4.76 -8.16
C LEU A 148 16.26 -4.17 -9.58
N VAL A 149 16.37 -2.85 -9.68
CA VAL A 149 16.24 -2.10 -10.94
C VAL A 149 17.56 -2.13 -11.73
N TYR A 150 17.48 -2.35 -13.04
CA TYR A 150 18.61 -2.42 -13.96
C TYR A 150 18.67 -1.15 -14.84
N PRO A 151 19.83 -0.82 -15.46
CA PRO A 151 19.93 0.27 -16.43
C PRO A 151 18.95 0.09 -17.60
N GLY A 152 18.17 1.12 -17.91
CA GLY A 152 17.20 1.09 -19.00
C GLY A 152 15.88 0.36 -18.68
N ASP A 153 15.66 -0.04 -17.42
CA ASP A 153 14.33 -0.47 -16.96
C ASP A 153 13.31 0.64 -17.17
N MET A 154 12.14 0.26 -17.69
CA MET A 154 11.11 1.19 -18.14
C MET A 154 9.75 0.74 -17.63
N PHE A 155 9.13 1.50 -16.74
CA PHE A 155 7.73 1.27 -16.41
C PHE A 155 6.86 1.57 -17.63
N ARG A 156 5.83 0.75 -17.88
CA ARG A 156 4.77 0.99 -18.87
C ARG A 156 3.42 0.55 -18.36
N ALA A 157 2.38 1.26 -18.79
CA ALA A 157 0.98 0.83 -18.79
C ALA A 157 0.21 1.59 -19.87
N THR A 158 -1.05 1.23 -20.10
CA THR A 158 -2.06 2.19 -20.59
C THR A 158 -3.04 2.48 -19.46
N ILE A 159 -3.39 3.74 -19.23
CA ILE A 159 -4.36 4.14 -18.20
C ILE A 159 -5.66 4.64 -18.83
N ALA A 160 -6.78 4.41 -18.13
CA ALA A 160 -8.11 4.84 -18.55
C ALA A 160 -9.09 4.85 -17.37
N CYS A 161 -10.22 5.56 -17.52
CA CYS A 161 -11.39 5.40 -16.65
C CYS A 161 -12.19 4.13 -17.06
N GLN A 162 -12.75 3.40 -16.09
CA GLN A 162 -13.59 2.22 -16.36
C GLN A 162 -15.04 2.63 -16.67
N GLY A 163 -15.57 2.15 -17.80
CA GLY A 163 -16.92 2.47 -18.26
C GLY A 163 -17.15 3.98 -18.52
N ASP A 164 -18.42 4.36 -18.66
CA ASP A 164 -18.83 5.70 -19.11
C ASP A 164 -19.16 6.66 -17.94
N ALA A 165 -18.58 6.41 -16.76
CA ALA A 165 -18.73 7.24 -15.58
C ALA A 165 -17.78 8.45 -15.60
N ALA A 166 -18.14 9.53 -14.90
CA ALA A 166 -17.24 10.66 -14.69
C ALA A 166 -16.10 10.29 -13.71
N CYS A 167 -14.86 10.52 -14.13
CA CYS A 167 -13.65 10.16 -13.40
C CYS A 167 -12.57 11.22 -13.73
N GLU A 168 -11.85 11.67 -12.70
CA GLU A 168 -10.67 12.53 -12.74
C GLU A 168 -9.66 11.97 -11.72
N LEU A 169 -8.73 11.16 -12.22
CA LEU A 169 -7.83 10.35 -11.42
C LEU A 169 -6.37 10.75 -11.66
N GLU A 170 -5.56 10.69 -10.61
CA GLU A 170 -4.11 10.76 -10.73
C GLU A 170 -3.52 9.37 -10.51
N PHE A 171 -3.02 8.78 -11.59
CA PHE A 171 -2.28 7.52 -11.62
C PHE A 171 -0.81 7.82 -11.38
N SER A 172 -0.12 7.04 -10.55
CA SER A 172 1.32 7.25 -10.31
C SER A 172 2.06 5.95 -9.97
N LEU A 173 3.37 5.96 -10.24
CA LEU A 173 4.33 4.98 -9.76
C LEU A 173 5.22 5.65 -8.71
N GLU A 174 5.07 5.23 -7.47
CA GLU A 174 5.88 5.67 -6.33
C GLU A 174 6.78 4.51 -5.86
N TYR A 175 7.70 4.75 -4.92
CA TYR A 175 8.49 3.67 -4.34
C TYR A 175 8.94 3.95 -2.91
N PHE A 176 9.25 2.89 -2.18
CA PHE A 176 10.08 2.94 -0.98
C PHE A 176 11.51 2.55 -1.35
N ASP A 177 12.48 3.34 -0.89
CA ASP A 177 13.90 3.03 -1.10
C ASP A 177 14.39 1.91 -0.18
N ALA A 178 15.64 1.49 -0.36
CA ALA A 178 16.27 0.41 0.41
C ALA A 178 16.40 0.67 1.93
N TRP A 179 16.00 1.85 2.43
CA TRP A 179 15.92 2.19 3.85
C TRP A 179 14.47 2.24 4.36
N GLY A 180 13.50 1.83 3.55
CA GLY A 180 12.07 1.89 3.88
C GLY A 180 11.52 3.32 3.89
N LYS A 181 12.21 4.28 3.27
CA LYS A 181 11.71 5.66 3.15
C LYS A 181 10.92 5.79 1.85
N PHE A 182 9.67 6.27 1.98
CA PHE A 182 8.83 6.68 0.87
C PHE A 182 9.47 7.80 0.04
N GLN A 183 9.36 7.68 -1.28
CA GLN A 183 9.86 8.63 -2.28
C GLN A 183 8.73 8.94 -3.27
N ASP A 184 8.23 10.17 -3.19
CA ASP A 184 7.37 10.78 -4.21
C ASP A 184 8.18 10.99 -5.50
N THR A 185 7.53 10.92 -6.67
CA THR A 185 8.20 10.81 -7.97
C THR A 185 7.60 11.72 -9.05
N SER A 186 8.31 11.89 -10.16
CA SER A 186 7.78 12.54 -11.36
C SER A 186 6.95 11.60 -12.25
N TRP A 187 6.75 10.35 -11.86
CA TRP A 187 5.97 9.35 -12.62
C TRP A 187 4.51 9.42 -12.18
N SER A 188 3.89 10.58 -12.40
CA SER A 188 2.48 10.86 -12.14
C SER A 188 1.80 11.34 -13.44
N TRP A 189 0.58 10.84 -13.67
CA TRP A 189 -0.22 11.07 -14.85
C TRP A 189 -1.67 11.32 -14.44
N LYS A 190 -2.19 12.51 -14.77
CA LYS A 190 -3.60 12.86 -14.56
C LYS A 190 -4.41 12.42 -15.78
N HIS A 191 -5.55 11.79 -15.53
CA HIS A 191 -6.43 11.24 -16.55
C HIS A 191 -7.90 11.56 -16.21
N GLN A 192 -8.71 11.83 -17.23
CA GLN A 192 -10.14 12.19 -17.07
C GLN A 192 -11.01 11.52 -18.12
N SER A 193 -12.27 11.21 -17.78
CA SER A 193 -13.21 10.56 -18.70
C SER A 193 -13.46 11.41 -19.94
N GLY A 194 -13.07 10.88 -21.10
CA GLY A 194 -13.22 11.53 -22.41
C GLY A 194 -11.90 11.85 -23.11
N ASP A 195 -10.76 11.76 -22.41
CA ASP A 195 -9.44 11.86 -23.03
C ASP A 195 -9.10 10.57 -23.82
N GLY A 196 -9.65 9.42 -23.40
CA GLY A 196 -9.44 8.12 -24.02
C GLY A 196 -8.14 7.42 -23.56
N PRO A 197 -7.97 6.11 -23.80
CA PRO A 197 -6.88 5.33 -23.21
C PRO A 197 -5.48 5.88 -23.49
N GLN A 198 -4.76 6.25 -22.44
CA GLN A 198 -3.47 6.94 -22.50
C GLN A 198 -2.31 5.97 -22.26
N GLU A 199 -1.42 5.79 -23.25
CA GLU A 199 -0.14 5.11 -23.04
C GLU A 199 0.77 5.96 -22.12
N ILE A 200 1.35 5.32 -21.10
CA ILE A 200 2.26 5.96 -20.14
C ILE A 200 3.56 5.17 -20.01
N ALA A 201 4.66 5.89 -19.73
CA ALA A 201 5.97 5.29 -19.48
C ALA A 201 6.78 6.12 -18.47
N GLY A 202 7.61 5.43 -17.68
CA GLY A 202 8.53 6.04 -16.71
C GLY A 202 9.93 5.42 -16.79
N ASP A 203 10.94 6.23 -17.07
CA ASP A 203 12.35 5.80 -17.10
C ASP A 203 12.86 5.59 -15.67
N LEU A 204 13.14 4.33 -15.32
CA LEU A 204 13.58 3.94 -13.99
C LEU A 204 15.12 3.95 -13.85
N SER A 205 15.86 4.40 -14.86
CA SER A 205 17.33 4.40 -14.86
C SER A 205 17.97 5.18 -13.70
N ALA A 206 17.24 6.13 -13.09
CA ALA A 206 17.66 6.83 -11.88
C ALA A 206 17.74 5.90 -10.63
N LEU A 207 17.03 4.78 -10.65
CA LEU A 207 17.01 3.76 -9.60
C LEU A 207 17.93 2.56 -9.91
N ALA A 208 18.61 2.55 -11.06
CA ALA A 208 19.44 1.42 -11.48
C ALA A 208 20.50 1.05 -10.42
N GLY A 209 20.60 -0.25 -10.11
CA GLY A 209 21.45 -0.78 -9.05
C GLY A 209 20.86 -0.71 -7.63
N GLN A 210 19.67 -0.11 -7.46
CA GLN A 210 18.93 -0.10 -6.19
C GLN A 210 17.87 -1.19 -6.18
N THR A 211 17.67 -1.82 -5.01
CA THR A 211 16.44 -2.58 -4.72
C THR A 211 15.42 -1.64 -4.11
N VAL A 212 14.22 -1.59 -4.67
CA VAL A 212 13.12 -0.71 -4.23
C VAL A 212 11.80 -1.48 -4.21
N ASP A 213 10.88 -1.06 -3.35
CA ASP A 213 9.51 -1.57 -3.32
C ASP A 213 8.63 -0.59 -4.09
N PHE A 214 8.13 -0.97 -5.27
CA PHE A 214 7.28 -0.11 -6.08
C PHE A 214 5.86 -0.03 -5.52
N THR A 215 5.26 1.15 -5.59
CA THR A 215 3.85 1.38 -5.21
C THR A 215 3.06 1.84 -6.44
N LEU A 216 2.05 1.09 -6.86
CA LEU A 216 1.04 1.62 -7.79
C LEU A 216 0.03 2.44 -6.99
N VAL A 217 -0.20 3.67 -7.41
CA VAL A 217 -1.04 4.63 -6.67
C VAL A 217 -2.10 5.25 -7.58
N LEU A 218 -3.31 5.35 -7.05
CA LEU A 218 -4.46 5.98 -7.69
C LEU A 218 -5.12 6.95 -6.70
N ARG A 219 -5.10 8.24 -7.02
CA ARG A 219 -5.72 9.30 -6.21
C ARG A 219 -6.95 9.86 -6.94
N ALA A 220 -8.00 10.16 -6.18
CA ALA A 220 -9.26 10.69 -6.67
C ALA A 220 -9.40 12.19 -6.37
N GLN A 221 -9.99 12.96 -7.27
CA GLN A 221 -10.49 14.30 -6.92
C GLN A 221 -11.70 14.18 -5.98
N GLU A 222 -11.71 14.92 -4.86
CA GLU A 222 -12.68 14.73 -3.76
C GLU A 222 -14.16 14.96 -4.14
N GLU A 223 -14.45 15.74 -5.18
CA GLU A 223 -15.82 16.08 -5.61
C GLU A 223 -16.52 14.95 -6.40
N LEU A 224 -15.79 13.90 -6.80
CA LEU A 224 -16.31 12.79 -7.62
C LEU A 224 -16.26 11.45 -6.87
N SER A 225 -17.43 10.82 -6.68
CA SER A 225 -17.56 9.53 -6.01
C SER A 225 -17.49 8.35 -6.98
N ASN A 226 -16.93 7.21 -6.54
CA ASN A 226 -16.89 5.94 -7.29
C ASN A 226 -16.10 6.02 -8.61
N GLN A 227 -14.91 6.64 -8.58
CA GLN A 227 -14.06 6.83 -9.75
C GLN A 227 -13.18 5.60 -10.03
N TRP A 228 -13.63 4.72 -10.92
CA TRP A 228 -12.94 3.49 -11.27
C TRP A 228 -11.82 3.75 -12.30
N GLY A 229 -10.58 3.44 -11.93
CA GLY A 229 -9.40 3.54 -12.79
C GLY A 229 -8.90 2.16 -13.24
N VAL A 230 -8.29 2.11 -14.41
CA VAL A 230 -7.72 0.88 -14.98
C VAL A 230 -6.26 1.11 -15.36
N TRP A 231 -5.37 0.22 -14.92
CA TRP A 231 -4.03 0.06 -15.51
C TRP A 231 -4.04 -1.18 -16.41
N ILE A 232 -3.77 -1.01 -17.69
CA ILE A 232 -3.73 -2.08 -18.69
C ILE A 232 -2.28 -2.47 -18.94
N GLN A 233 -1.97 -3.75 -18.76
CA GLN A 233 -0.62 -4.35 -18.75
C GLN A 233 0.46 -3.53 -17.98
N PRO A 234 0.21 -3.07 -16.74
CA PRO A 234 1.22 -2.41 -15.92
C PRO A 234 2.41 -3.34 -15.67
N ARG A 235 3.61 -2.90 -16.08
CA ARG A 235 4.83 -3.71 -16.04
C ARG A 235 6.10 -2.86 -15.97
N ILE A 236 7.22 -3.49 -15.63
CA ILE A 236 8.57 -2.97 -15.91
C ILE A 236 9.16 -3.79 -17.05
N GLU A 237 9.40 -3.12 -18.18
CA GLU A 237 10.16 -3.66 -19.30
C GLU A 237 11.66 -3.51 -19.07
N ARG A 238 12.41 -4.53 -19.50
CA ARG A 238 13.87 -4.63 -19.43
C ARG A 238 14.41 -5.10 -20.78
N ASP A 239 15.65 -4.78 -21.10
CA ASP A 239 16.34 -5.42 -22.24
C ASP A 239 16.77 -6.84 -21.82
N PRO A 240 16.52 -7.91 -22.60
CA PRO A 240 16.96 -9.27 -22.23
C PRO A 240 18.48 -9.41 -22.08
N GLY A 241 19.26 -8.50 -22.66
CA GLY A 241 20.71 -8.36 -22.47
C GLY A 241 21.13 -7.42 -21.33
N ALA A 242 20.18 -6.78 -20.63
CA ALA A 242 20.49 -5.94 -19.49
C ALA A 242 21.05 -6.77 -18.33
N GLN A 243 22.27 -6.45 -17.95
CA GLN A 243 22.84 -6.86 -16.67
C GLN A 243 22.43 -5.81 -15.62
N PRO A 244 22.37 -6.15 -14.31
CA PRO A 244 22.30 -5.11 -13.29
C PRO A 244 23.51 -4.17 -13.48
N LEU A 245 23.42 -2.94 -12.96
CA LEU A 245 24.68 -2.23 -12.70
C LEU A 245 25.56 -3.18 -11.88
N PRO A 246 26.86 -3.32 -12.21
CA PRO A 246 27.75 -4.00 -11.30
C PRO A 246 27.67 -3.23 -9.98
N THR A 247 27.02 -3.83 -8.98
CA THR A 247 27.35 -3.61 -7.58
C THR A 247 28.87 -3.54 -7.55
N GLN A 248 29.44 -2.48 -6.99
CA GLN A 248 30.87 -2.52 -6.73
C GLN A 248 31.08 -3.60 -5.69
N GLU A 249 31.33 -4.81 -6.18
CA GLU A 249 32.03 -5.85 -5.47
C GLU A 249 33.44 -5.29 -5.28
N ILE A 250 33.56 -4.45 -4.25
CA ILE A 250 34.81 -3.97 -3.70
C ILE A 250 35.53 -5.25 -3.28
N GLN A 251 36.34 -5.79 -4.20
CA GLN A 251 37.19 -6.93 -3.92
C GLN A 251 37.92 -6.61 -2.63
N PRO A 252 37.88 -7.49 -1.61
CA PRO A 252 38.37 -7.16 -0.28
C PRO A 252 39.83 -6.74 -0.38
N THR A 253 40.08 -5.44 -0.28
CA THR A 253 41.41 -4.86 -0.22
C THR A 253 42.10 -5.50 0.96
N SER A 254 43.16 -6.26 0.69
CA SER A 254 43.76 -7.22 1.63
C SER A 254 44.57 -6.56 2.76
N GLN A 255 44.27 -5.28 3.04
CA GLN A 255 44.86 -4.45 4.06
C GLN A 255 43.78 -3.45 4.52
N PRO A 256 43.39 -3.43 5.81
CA PRO A 256 42.58 -2.35 6.35
C PRO A 256 43.32 -1.02 6.21
N ASP A 257 42.60 0.04 5.85
CA ASP A 257 43.09 1.41 5.96
C ASP A 257 42.48 2.02 7.23
N ASP A 258 43.32 2.53 8.14
CA ASP A 258 42.93 3.01 9.47
C ASP A 258 42.19 4.37 9.35
N GLY A 259 40.94 4.30 8.88
CA GLY A 259 40.09 5.45 8.56
C GLY A 259 38.93 5.15 7.59
N ASP A 260 38.85 3.95 7.01
CA ASP A 260 37.71 3.58 6.16
C ASP A 260 36.41 3.52 6.98
N SER A 261 35.37 4.17 6.44
CA SER A 261 34.05 4.35 7.07
C SER A 261 32.91 3.86 6.16
N THR A 262 33.23 3.08 5.13
CA THR A 262 32.27 2.45 4.21
C THR A 262 31.27 1.59 4.99
N PRO A 263 29.96 1.89 4.96
CA PRO A 263 28.95 1.15 5.72
C PRO A 263 28.98 -0.37 5.48
N GLY A 264 28.81 -1.13 6.55
CA GLY A 264 28.68 -2.59 6.51
C GLY A 264 27.22 -3.03 6.62
N VAL A 265 26.93 -4.27 6.23
CA VAL A 265 25.60 -4.88 6.31
C VAL A 265 25.52 -5.80 7.51
N ILE A 266 24.44 -5.68 8.30
CA ILE A 266 24.09 -6.59 9.38
C ILE A 266 22.74 -7.25 9.08
N SER A 267 22.66 -8.58 9.15
CA SER A 267 21.45 -9.34 8.84
C SER A 267 21.20 -10.49 9.83
N GLY A 268 19.94 -10.89 9.97
CA GLY A 268 19.53 -11.82 11.00
C GLY A 268 18.04 -12.10 11.06
N MET A 269 17.62 -12.69 12.18
CA MET A 269 16.22 -13.00 12.48
C MET A 269 15.92 -12.84 13.97
N VAL A 270 14.65 -12.64 14.31
CA VAL A 270 14.18 -12.67 15.71
C VAL A 270 13.57 -14.04 16.00
N ALA A 271 14.16 -14.80 16.93
CA ALA A 271 13.61 -16.08 17.33
C ALA A 271 12.38 -15.85 18.21
N MET A 272 11.19 -16.22 17.72
CA MET A 272 9.92 -16.02 18.43
C MET A 272 9.58 -17.15 19.41
N GLU A 273 10.41 -18.21 19.45
CA GLU A 273 10.27 -19.38 20.33
C GLU A 273 10.25 -19.07 21.84
N SER A 274 10.77 -17.91 22.25
CA SER A 274 10.74 -17.40 23.63
C SER A 274 9.95 -16.09 23.78
N ALA A 275 9.25 -15.63 22.73
CA ALA A 275 8.45 -14.41 22.75
C ALA A 275 7.25 -14.50 23.71
N PRO A 276 6.65 -13.36 24.12
CA PRO A 276 5.30 -13.35 24.67
C PRO A 276 4.31 -14.06 23.72
N PRO A 277 3.43 -14.95 24.21
CA PRO A 277 2.52 -15.72 23.34
C PRO A 277 1.56 -14.90 22.47
N TYR A 278 1.40 -13.60 22.71
CA TYR A 278 0.57 -12.71 21.90
C TYR A 278 1.28 -12.17 20.64
N LEU A 279 2.62 -12.32 20.53
CA LEU A 279 3.40 -11.99 19.32
C LEU A 279 3.50 -13.16 18.33
N THR A 280 2.93 -14.31 18.68
CA THR A 280 2.96 -15.55 17.89
C THR A 280 1.54 -16.07 17.75
N ASP A 281 0.99 -16.10 16.54
CA ASP A 281 -0.32 -16.72 16.35
C ASP A 281 -0.19 -18.24 16.46
N LEU A 282 -0.73 -18.78 17.55
CA LEU A 282 -0.66 -20.20 17.95
C LEU A 282 -1.60 -21.10 17.11
N GLY A 283 -1.61 -20.89 15.79
CA GLY A 283 -2.42 -21.63 14.82
C GLY A 283 -1.91 -21.50 13.39
N THR A 284 -1.52 -20.30 12.94
CA THR A 284 -1.05 -20.08 11.54
C THR A 284 0.46 -20.18 11.36
N GLY A 285 1.25 -20.00 12.43
CA GLY A 285 2.71 -19.89 12.34
C GLY A 285 3.22 -18.49 12.02
N ASN A 286 2.34 -17.51 11.81
CA ASN A 286 2.71 -16.11 11.64
C ASN A 286 3.15 -15.48 12.98
N SER A 287 4.14 -14.59 12.91
CA SER A 287 4.61 -13.78 14.04
C SER A 287 4.37 -12.31 13.78
N SER A 288 4.06 -11.53 14.82
CA SER A 288 3.98 -10.08 14.70
C SER A 288 5.32 -9.48 14.23
N PRO A 289 5.30 -8.47 13.33
CA PRO A 289 6.49 -7.67 13.01
C PRO A 289 7.05 -6.97 14.25
N VAL A 290 8.36 -6.74 14.28
CA VAL A 290 9.05 -6.11 15.42
C VAL A 290 10.10 -5.09 14.95
N ALA A 291 10.38 -4.09 15.77
CA ALA A 291 11.40 -3.08 15.49
C ALA A 291 12.77 -3.53 16.02
N VAL A 292 13.69 -3.85 15.11
CA VAL A 292 15.08 -4.19 15.43
C VAL A 292 15.91 -2.91 15.42
N VAL A 293 16.59 -2.63 16.53
CA VAL A 293 17.41 -1.44 16.74
C VAL A 293 18.88 -1.84 16.93
N PHE A 294 19.75 -1.12 16.24
CA PHE A 294 21.20 -1.27 16.23
C PHE A 294 21.81 -0.07 16.97
N PHE A 295 22.20 -0.26 18.24
CA PHE A 295 22.80 0.79 19.06
C PHE A 295 24.32 0.79 18.90
N ASN A 296 24.87 1.82 18.24
CA ASN A 296 26.32 1.98 18.14
C ASN A 296 26.89 2.33 19.52
N GLN A 297 27.83 1.53 20.01
CA GLN A 297 28.49 1.73 21.30
C GLN A 297 29.66 2.72 21.21
N ASP A 298 30.15 3.02 20.00
CA ASP A 298 31.32 3.88 19.78
C ASP A 298 30.97 5.39 19.82
N ASP A 299 29.78 5.77 19.35
CA ASP A 299 29.29 7.16 19.32
C ASP A 299 27.93 7.39 20.02
N GLY A 300 27.22 6.33 20.40
CA GLY A 300 25.88 6.39 21.02
C GLY A 300 24.71 6.62 20.05
N THR A 301 24.94 6.59 18.73
CA THR A 301 23.88 6.65 17.72
C THR A 301 23.08 5.34 17.66
N TYR A 302 21.94 5.37 16.96
CA TYR A 302 21.17 4.16 16.68
C TYR A 302 20.51 4.19 15.30
N TRP A 303 20.37 3.01 14.73
CA TRP A 303 19.63 2.74 13.48
C TRP A 303 18.52 1.73 13.78
N TRP A 304 17.45 1.67 12.99
CA TRP A 304 16.36 0.71 13.20
C TRP A 304 15.68 0.28 11.91
N ILE A 305 15.07 -0.91 11.92
CA ILE A 305 14.22 -1.43 10.84
C ILE A 305 13.07 -2.26 11.44
N HIS A 306 11.97 -2.42 10.70
CA HIS A 306 10.97 -3.44 11.02
C HIS A 306 11.34 -4.77 10.36
N THR A 307 10.99 -5.88 11.01
CA THR A 307 11.17 -7.22 10.42
C THR A 307 10.10 -7.52 9.38
N SER A 308 10.44 -8.34 8.39
CA SER A 308 9.49 -8.75 7.33
C SER A 308 8.21 -9.39 7.91
N LEU A 309 7.09 -9.15 7.22
CA LEU A 309 5.74 -9.63 7.57
C LEU A 309 5.50 -11.09 7.18
N THR A 310 6.29 -11.65 6.26
CA THR A 310 6.04 -12.98 5.67
C THR A 310 6.73 -14.11 6.43
N GLY A 311 5.99 -14.70 7.38
CA GLY A 311 6.25 -16.02 7.97
C GLY A 311 7.35 -16.08 9.03
N HIS A 312 8.46 -15.37 8.88
CA HIS A 312 9.53 -15.27 9.90
C HIS A 312 10.13 -13.86 9.94
N PRO A 313 10.45 -13.33 11.15
CA PRO A 313 10.85 -11.95 11.35
C PRO A 313 12.35 -11.75 11.04
N TYR A 314 12.71 -11.89 9.77
CA TYR A 314 14.03 -11.57 9.23
C TYR A 314 14.25 -10.05 9.13
N TYR A 315 15.50 -9.64 9.20
CA TYR A 315 15.93 -8.26 9.00
C TYR A 315 17.29 -8.16 8.31
N GLN A 316 17.52 -7.06 7.61
CA GLN A 316 18.81 -6.65 7.07
C GLN A 316 18.91 -5.12 7.15
N MET A 317 20.03 -4.58 7.60
CA MET A 317 20.27 -3.14 7.64
C MET A 317 21.72 -2.83 7.26
N THR A 318 21.92 -1.70 6.57
CA THR A 318 23.25 -1.13 6.31
C THR A 318 23.55 -0.09 7.37
N VAL A 319 24.64 -0.26 8.13
CA VAL A 319 25.05 0.62 9.23
C VAL A 319 26.49 1.09 9.07
N PRO A 320 26.88 2.26 9.61
CA PRO A 320 28.29 2.66 9.69
C PRO A 320 29.16 1.60 10.40
N PRO A 321 30.47 1.50 10.11
CA PRO A 321 31.35 0.58 10.82
C PRO A 321 31.40 0.89 12.32
N GLY A 322 31.42 -0.14 13.17
CA GLY A 322 31.42 0.04 14.62
C GLY A 322 30.93 -1.16 15.44
N ASN A 323 30.82 -0.93 16.75
CA ASN A 323 30.44 -1.89 17.76
C ASN A 323 28.95 -1.78 18.10
N TYR A 324 28.11 -2.70 17.65
CA TYR A 324 26.66 -2.62 17.83
C TYR A 324 26.12 -3.54 18.93
N GLN A 325 25.15 -3.05 19.71
CA GLN A 325 24.21 -3.90 20.43
C GLN A 325 22.91 -3.98 19.62
N VAL A 326 22.41 -5.20 19.40
CA VAL A 326 21.20 -5.45 18.60
C VAL A 326 20.05 -5.90 19.49
N VAL A 327 18.92 -5.19 19.42
CA VAL A 327 17.75 -5.39 20.29
C VAL A 327 16.48 -5.27 19.47
N ALA A 328 15.59 -6.26 19.55
CA ALA A 328 14.24 -6.18 19.00
C ALA A 328 13.27 -5.62 20.05
N TYR A 329 12.28 -4.84 19.61
CA TYR A 329 11.18 -4.33 20.42
C TYR A 329 9.84 -4.59 19.74
N ALA A 330 8.83 -4.92 20.53
CA ALA A 330 7.45 -5.10 20.06
C ALA A 330 6.46 -4.44 21.03
N HIS A 331 5.21 -4.25 20.63
CA HIS A 331 4.17 -3.70 21.49
C HIS A 331 4.02 -4.51 22.80
N GLY A 332 3.78 -3.79 23.89
CA GLY A 332 3.49 -4.39 25.20
C GLY A 332 1.98 -4.56 25.41
N VAL A 333 1.60 -4.94 26.63
CA VAL A 333 0.21 -5.10 27.06
C VAL A 333 -0.05 -4.38 28.38
N ASP A 334 -1.28 -3.94 28.59
CA ASP A 334 -1.74 -3.14 29.74
C ASP A 334 -0.86 -1.90 30.00
N ILE A 335 -0.09 -1.90 31.10
CA ILE A 335 0.79 -0.80 31.52
C ILE A 335 2.23 -0.95 31.02
N VAL A 336 2.55 -2.06 30.33
CA VAL A 336 3.88 -2.30 29.75
C VAL A 336 3.89 -1.68 28.35
N PRO A 337 4.67 -0.62 28.07
CA PRO A 337 4.60 0.07 26.78
C PRO A 337 5.25 -0.73 25.64
N TYR A 338 6.22 -1.59 25.95
CA TYR A 338 6.88 -2.47 25.00
C TYR A 338 7.56 -3.64 25.71
N VAL A 339 7.75 -4.72 24.96
CA VAL A 339 8.64 -5.84 25.32
C VAL A 339 9.91 -5.77 24.47
N SER A 340 10.96 -6.50 24.85
CA SER A 340 12.22 -6.51 24.08
C SER A 340 12.96 -7.85 24.14
N ALA A 341 13.77 -8.10 23.11
CA ALA A 341 14.67 -9.25 22.99
C ALA A 341 16.09 -8.82 22.59
N GLY A 342 17.10 -9.53 23.07
CA GLY A 342 18.51 -9.20 22.81
C GLY A 342 19.26 -10.22 21.96
N TYR A 343 20.23 -9.76 21.17
CA TYR A 343 21.29 -10.63 20.66
C TYR A 343 22.40 -10.84 21.71
N THR A 344 22.77 -12.10 21.92
CA THR A 344 23.73 -12.54 22.94
C THR A 344 24.78 -13.50 22.38
N GLY A 345 24.58 -14.00 21.15
CA GLY A 345 25.38 -15.06 20.55
C GLY A 345 25.21 -16.45 21.18
N GLN A 346 24.13 -16.71 21.93
CA GLN A 346 23.80 -18.02 22.49
C GLN A 346 22.32 -18.35 22.28
N ASN A 347 22.00 -19.62 22.04
CA ASN A 347 20.64 -20.17 22.11
C ASN A 347 20.72 -21.53 22.84
N PRO A 348 19.97 -21.80 23.94
CA PRO A 348 19.05 -20.91 24.64
C PRO A 348 19.74 -19.70 25.26
N SER A 349 19.11 -18.54 25.13
CA SER A 349 19.72 -17.26 25.47
C SER A 349 19.36 -16.70 26.85
N CYS A 350 18.44 -17.33 27.59
CA CYS A 350 17.73 -16.63 28.66
C CYS A 350 18.62 -15.94 29.70
N GLY A 351 18.40 -14.63 29.86
CA GLY A 351 19.01 -13.80 30.90
C GLY A 351 20.49 -13.52 30.67
N LYS A 352 20.95 -13.43 29.42
CA LYS A 352 22.34 -13.09 29.09
C LYS A 352 22.48 -11.60 28.78
N ASN A 353 23.68 -11.09 29.02
CA ASN A 353 24.06 -9.75 28.58
C ASN A 353 24.08 -9.70 27.03
N LEU A 354 23.80 -8.52 26.49
CA LEU A 354 23.91 -8.28 25.06
C LEU A 354 25.36 -8.50 24.60
N LYS A 355 25.53 -9.14 23.45
CA LYS A 355 26.84 -9.36 22.83
C LYS A 355 27.06 -8.30 21.77
N THR A 356 28.21 -7.63 21.83
CA THR A 356 28.63 -6.70 20.78
C THR A 356 28.77 -7.43 19.45
N VAL A 357 28.15 -6.88 18.41
CA VAL A 357 28.33 -7.24 17.01
C VAL A 357 29.28 -6.21 16.41
N VAL A 358 30.49 -6.63 16.06
CA VAL A 358 31.46 -5.76 15.36
C VAL A 358 31.11 -5.78 13.88
N VAL A 359 30.70 -4.64 13.32
CA VAL A 359 30.50 -4.45 11.88
C VAL A 359 31.76 -3.76 11.35
N PRO A 360 32.65 -4.48 10.62
CA PRO A 360 33.82 -3.86 10.01
C PRO A 360 33.43 -3.04 8.78
N SER A 361 34.34 -2.17 8.32
CA SER A 361 34.13 -1.38 7.11
C SER A 361 33.95 -2.27 5.87
N ASN A 362 32.95 -1.92 5.04
CA ASN A 362 32.46 -2.75 3.93
C ASN A 362 32.17 -4.22 4.33
N GLY A 363 31.88 -4.45 5.61
CA GLY A 363 31.70 -5.79 6.18
C GLY A 363 30.31 -6.36 5.94
N LYS A 364 30.20 -7.69 6.03
CA LYS A 364 28.91 -8.38 6.20
C LYS A 364 28.92 -9.16 7.51
N VAL A 365 27.87 -9.00 8.31
CA VAL A 365 27.67 -9.74 9.56
C VAL A 365 26.28 -10.36 9.55
N GLU A 366 26.26 -11.64 9.20
CA GLU A 366 25.04 -12.38 8.87
C GLU A 366 24.68 -13.38 9.98
N ASN A 367 23.46 -13.94 9.94
CA ASN A 367 22.98 -14.97 10.86
C ASN A 367 22.94 -14.53 12.34
N ILE A 368 22.70 -13.24 12.61
CA ILE A 368 22.43 -12.74 13.96
C ILE A 368 21.03 -13.21 14.41
N VAL A 369 20.94 -13.97 15.50
CA VAL A 369 19.66 -14.50 16.01
C VAL A 369 19.32 -13.85 17.36
N ILE A 370 18.28 -13.01 17.37
CA ILE A 370 17.79 -12.32 18.57
C ILE A 370 16.81 -13.25 19.30
N ALA A 371 17.23 -13.86 20.42
CA ALA A 371 16.48 -14.97 21.07
C ALA A 371 16.22 -14.77 22.58
N ASP A 372 16.62 -13.64 23.15
CA ASP A 372 16.55 -13.38 24.61
C ASP A 372 15.43 -12.40 24.99
N TRP A 373 14.19 -12.82 24.71
CA TRP A 373 12.97 -12.10 25.09
C TRP A 373 12.85 -11.98 26.61
N ASN A 374 12.81 -10.75 27.11
CA ASN A 374 12.83 -10.49 28.55
C ASN A 374 11.61 -11.06 29.31
N TRP A 375 10.52 -11.31 28.57
CA TRP A 375 9.26 -11.88 29.06
C TRP A 375 9.43 -13.31 29.61
N THR A 376 9.67 -14.29 28.74
CA THR A 376 9.73 -15.71 29.11
C THR A 376 10.94 -16.04 29.99
N CYS A 377 12.03 -15.30 29.83
CA CYS A 377 13.27 -15.51 30.56
C CYS A 377 13.27 -14.90 31.98
N GLY A 378 12.24 -14.13 32.37
CA GLY A 378 12.14 -13.50 33.70
C GLY A 378 13.34 -12.60 34.04
N GLY A 379 13.89 -11.93 33.03
CA GLY A 379 15.27 -11.47 33.05
C GLY A 379 15.54 -10.22 33.90
N THR A 380 16.66 -10.25 34.63
CA THR A 380 17.33 -9.05 35.16
C THR A 380 18.43 -8.53 34.21
N ALA A 381 18.52 -9.09 33.00
CA ALA A 381 19.54 -8.72 32.03
C ALA A 381 19.25 -7.34 31.44
N TYR A 382 20.26 -6.47 31.40
CA TYR A 382 20.09 -5.12 30.87
C TYR A 382 19.74 -5.14 29.37
N ARG A 383 18.80 -4.27 29.01
CA ARG A 383 18.49 -3.86 27.64
C ARG A 383 18.44 -2.33 27.61
N PRO A 384 19.01 -1.68 26.59
CA PRO A 384 18.70 -0.29 26.27
C PRO A 384 17.18 -0.05 26.22
N ALA A 385 16.74 1.12 26.67
CA ALA A 385 15.35 1.53 26.48
C ALA A 385 15.07 1.78 24.99
N LYS A 386 13.86 1.44 24.52
CA LYS A 386 13.44 1.76 23.15
C LYS A 386 13.56 3.27 22.90
N PRO A 387 14.26 3.75 21.86
CA PRO A 387 14.32 5.18 21.56
C PRO A 387 12.93 5.74 21.26
N GLY A 388 12.73 7.02 21.57
CA GLY A 388 11.44 7.69 21.39
C GLY A 388 10.96 7.69 19.93
N GLY A 389 11.88 7.90 18.98
CA GLY A 389 11.60 7.97 17.54
C GLY A 389 11.52 6.64 16.79
N VAL A 390 11.63 5.49 17.48
CA VAL A 390 11.43 4.16 16.84
C VAL A 390 9.95 3.79 16.92
N PRO A 391 9.20 3.71 15.82
CA PRO A 391 7.82 3.22 15.84
C PRO A 391 7.80 1.72 16.13
N LEU A 392 6.79 1.29 16.88
CA LEU A 392 6.48 -0.13 17.06
C LEU A 392 5.38 -0.52 16.06
N PRO A 393 5.49 -1.69 15.44
CA PRO A 393 4.36 -2.35 14.79
C PRO A 393 3.28 -2.82 15.78
#